data_AF-A0A4P7W2X1-F1
#
_entry.id   AF-A0A4P7W2X1-F1
#
_cell.length_a   1.000
_cell.length_b   1.000
_cell.length_c   1.000
_cell.angle_alpha   90.00
_cell.angle_beta   90.00
_cell.angle_gamma   90.00
#
_symmetry.space_group_name_H-M   'P 1'
#
loop_
_entity.id
_entity.type
_entity.pdbx_description
1 polymer ?
#
loop_
_entity_poly.entity_id
_entity_poly.type
_entity_poly.pdbx_seq_one_letter_code
_entity_poly.pdbx_strand_id
1 'polypeptide(L)'
;MMRIKGIWAGLWKGFAVIVKMRGKGLWLCYTILLWGSYITALYCAFLSFPLTAEMMARYGIAALAVCFVFTSISMGVPSNGGIGPYQWAMMFGITLFSGGISGLTREYALTFANMLMGVQTLVLIIQGLLTFGCIALSKRHK
;
A
#
# COMPACT_ATOMS: atom_id res chain seq x y z
N MET A 1 5.59 27.84 18.37
CA MET A 1 6.90 27.51 17.75
C MET A 1 7.61 26.29 18.36
N MET A 2 7.56 26.06 19.69
CA MET A 2 8.22 24.91 20.35
C MET A 2 7.74 23.53 19.87
N ARG A 3 6.45 23.35 19.55
CA ARG A 3 5.90 22.07 19.07
C ARG A 3 6.45 21.63 17.70
N ILE A 4 6.64 22.58 16.78
CA ILE A 4 7.17 22.31 15.44
C ILE A 4 8.65 21.91 15.50
N LYS A 5 9.45 22.60 16.34
CA LYS A 5 10.85 22.23 16.58
C LYS A 5 10.99 20.83 17.19
N GLY A 6 10.07 20.46 18.09
CA GLY A 6 10.02 19.12 18.69
C GLY A 6 9.70 18.01 17.67
N ILE A 7 8.74 18.24 16.78
CA ILE A 7 8.42 17.31 15.68
C ILE A 7 9.60 17.17 14.72
N TRP A 8 10.24 18.27 14.35
CA TRP A 8 11.40 18.26 13.45
C TRP A 8 12.61 17.53 14.06
N ALA A 9 12.89 17.78 15.33
CA ALA A 9 13.95 17.07 16.06
C ALA A 9 13.65 15.57 16.22
N GLY A 10 12.38 15.20 16.39
CA GLY A 10 11.93 13.81 16.44
C GLY A 10 12.12 13.09 15.10
N LEU A 11 11.69 13.71 14.00
CA LEU A 11 11.92 13.22 12.63
C LEU A 11 13.40 13.03 12.34
N TRP A 12 14.23 14.03 12.66
CA TRP A 12 15.68 13.96 12.45
C TRP A 12 16.33 12.83 13.27
N LYS A 13 15.91 12.64 14.53
CA LYS A 13 16.36 11.50 15.34
C LYS A 13 15.99 10.16 14.70
N GLY A 14 14.79 10.03 14.14
CA GLY A 14 14.36 8.83 13.42
C GLY A 14 15.26 8.49 12.24
N PHE A 15 15.54 9.47 11.37
CA PHE A 15 16.47 9.29 10.25
C PHE A 15 17.91 9.00 10.71
N ALA A 16 18.38 9.68 11.76
CA ALA A 16 19.73 9.48 12.28
C ALA A 16 19.96 8.06 12.86
N VAL A 17 18.91 7.38 13.32
CA VAL A 17 19.00 5.99 13.82
C VAL A 17 19.32 5.02 12.68
N ILE A 18 18.78 5.22 11.48
CA ILE A 18 19.02 4.36 10.31
C ILE A 18 20.51 4.30 9.97
N VAL A 19 21.22 5.43 10.10
CA VAL A 19 22.66 5.53 9.82
C VAL A 19 23.50 4.75 10.84
N LYS A 20 23.03 4.66 12.10
CA LYS A 20 23.73 4.00 13.21
C LYS A 20 23.40 2.51 13.35
N MET A 21 22.44 1.98 12.57
CA MET A 21 22.04 0.57 12.67
C MET A 21 23.09 -0.40 12.10
N ARG A 22 23.35 -1.48 12.84
CA ARG A 22 24.15 -2.62 12.39
C ARG A 22 23.35 -3.42 11.35
N GLY A 23 23.91 -3.66 10.16
CA GLY A 23 23.23 -4.40 9.08
C GLY A 23 22.34 -3.54 8.17
N LYS A 24 22.55 -2.22 8.11
CA LYS A 24 21.78 -1.26 7.29
C LYS A 24 21.55 -1.67 5.83
N GLY A 25 22.51 -2.34 5.19
CA GLY A 25 22.37 -2.80 3.80
C GLY A 25 21.31 -3.90 3.66
N LEU A 26 21.28 -4.87 4.57
CA LEU A 26 20.28 -5.93 4.57
C LEU A 26 18.89 -5.38 4.90
N TRP A 27 18.81 -4.46 5.86
CA TRP A 27 17.57 -3.74 6.19
C TRP A 27 17.01 -2.97 4.98
N LEU A 28 17.88 -2.25 4.25
CA LEU A 28 17.48 -1.52 3.05
C LEU A 28 17.02 -2.48 1.95
N CYS A 29 17.71 -3.60 1.77
CA CYS A 29 17.32 -4.64 0.82
C CYS A 29 15.91 -5.17 1.14
N TYR A 30 15.63 -5.55 2.39
CA TYR A 30 14.29 -5.99 2.78
C TYR A 30 13.23 -4.90 2.63
N THR A 31 13.60 -3.65 2.86
CA THR A 31 12.69 -2.51 2.65
C THR A 31 12.34 -2.39 1.17
N ILE A 32 13.33 -2.42 0.27
CA ILE A 32 13.08 -2.37 -1.19
C ILE A 32 12.26 -3.57 -1.64
N LEU A 33 12.55 -4.78 -1.15
CA LEU A 33 11.78 -5.99 -1.49
C LEU A 33 10.32 -5.88 -1.05
N LEU A 34 10.07 -5.33 0.15
CA LEU A 34 8.73 -5.11 0.68
C LEU A 34 7.96 -4.05 -0.12
N TRP A 35 8.58 -2.92 -0.46
CA TRP A 35 7.93 -1.92 -1.31
C TRP A 35 7.69 -2.47 -2.73
N GLY A 36 8.64 -3.24 -3.26
CA GLY A 36 8.51 -3.94 -4.54
C GLY A 36 7.32 -4.89 -4.56
N SER A 37 7.11 -5.67 -3.49
CA SER A 37 5.95 -6.57 -3.40
C SER A 37 4.62 -5.81 -3.33
N TYR A 38 4.56 -4.67 -2.63
CA TYR A 38 3.35 -3.83 -2.58
C TYR A 38 3.00 -3.23 -3.95
N ILE A 39 3.99 -2.68 -4.65
CA ILE A 39 3.80 -2.13 -5.99
C ILE A 39 3.38 -3.26 -6.95
N THR A 40 4.00 -4.42 -6.85
CA THR A 40 3.68 -5.59 -7.69
C THR A 40 2.26 -6.09 -7.43
N ALA A 41 1.81 -6.14 -6.18
CA ALA A 41 0.45 -6.52 -5.82
C ALA A 41 -0.58 -5.55 -6.43
N LEU A 42 -0.33 -4.24 -6.35
CA LEU A 42 -1.20 -3.23 -6.96
C LEU A 42 -1.16 -3.32 -8.49
N TYR A 43 0.00 -3.58 -9.08
CA TYR A 43 0.17 -3.77 -10.52
C TYR A 43 -0.67 -4.94 -11.04
N CYS A 44 -0.58 -6.11 -10.38
CA CYS A 44 -1.42 -7.24 -10.70
C CYS A 44 -2.91 -6.90 -10.57
N ALA A 45 -3.31 -6.18 -9.52
CA ALA A 45 -4.71 -5.81 -9.34
C ALA A 45 -5.26 -4.88 -10.44
N PHE A 46 -4.47 -3.90 -10.89
CA PHE A 46 -4.87 -3.02 -11.99
C PHE A 46 -4.94 -3.77 -13.33
N LEU A 47 -4.12 -4.80 -13.55
CA LEU A 47 -4.21 -5.63 -14.75
C LEU A 47 -5.39 -6.61 -14.74
N SER A 48 -5.88 -6.99 -13.56
CA SER A 48 -7.00 -7.94 -13.42
C SER A 48 -8.34 -7.41 -13.94
N PHE A 49 -8.52 -6.10 -14.10
CA PHE A 49 -9.76 -5.51 -14.61
C PHE A 49 -9.54 -4.72 -15.89
N PRO A 50 -10.45 -4.82 -16.87
CA PRO A 50 -10.27 -4.20 -18.17
C PRO A 50 -10.16 -2.67 -18.09
N LEU A 51 -10.94 -2.00 -17.25
CA LEU A 51 -10.93 -0.54 -17.12
C LEU A 51 -9.66 0.00 -16.46
N THR A 52 -9.16 -0.67 -15.41
CA THR A 52 -7.90 -0.29 -14.76
C THR A 52 -6.68 -0.68 -15.60
N ALA A 53 -6.78 -1.75 -16.39
CA ALA A 53 -5.75 -2.16 -17.35
C ALA A 53 -5.68 -1.16 -18.51
N GLU A 54 -6.82 -0.70 -19.03
CA GLU A 54 -6.88 0.35 -20.04
C GLU A 54 -6.27 1.67 -19.52
N MET A 55 -6.57 2.03 -18.27
CA MET A 55 -5.95 3.18 -17.62
C MET A 55 -4.43 3.06 -17.55
N MET A 56 -3.92 1.88 -17.19
CA MET A 56 -2.48 1.61 -17.18
C MET A 56 -1.87 1.60 -18.59
N ALA A 57 -2.59 1.12 -19.61
CA ALA A 57 -2.12 1.11 -20.99
C ALA A 57 -2.01 2.54 -21.56
N ARG A 58 -2.93 3.44 -21.20
CA ARG A 58 -2.95 4.83 -21.69
C ARG A 58 -1.94 5.73 -20.96
N TYR A 59 -1.87 5.62 -19.64
CA TYR A 59 -1.08 6.53 -18.78
C TYR A 59 0.20 5.90 -18.23
N GLY A 60 0.45 4.63 -18.56
CA GLY A 60 1.61 3.89 -18.13
C GLY A 60 1.67 3.64 -16.62
N ILE A 61 2.86 3.34 -16.13
CA ILE A 61 3.13 3.07 -14.72
C ILE A 61 2.95 4.31 -13.83
N ALA A 62 2.92 5.52 -14.42
CA ALA A 62 2.74 6.76 -13.68
C ALA A 62 1.38 6.83 -12.99
N ALA A 63 0.31 6.38 -13.65
CA ALA A 63 -1.02 6.36 -13.04
C ALA A 63 -1.10 5.41 -11.84
N LEU A 64 -0.43 4.26 -11.93
CA LEU A 64 -0.28 3.34 -10.81
C LEU A 64 0.56 3.95 -9.68
N ALA A 65 1.67 4.61 -10.00
CA ALA A 65 2.54 5.24 -9.01
C ALA A 65 1.80 6.34 -8.23
N VAL A 66 1.00 7.17 -8.91
CA VAL A 66 0.19 8.22 -8.25
C VAL A 66 -0.86 7.61 -7.32
N CYS A 67 -1.56 6.59 -7.81
CA CYS A 67 -2.51 5.79 -7.03
C CYS A 67 -1.86 5.19 -5.76
N PHE A 68 -0.65 4.65 -5.91
CA PHE A 68 0.15 4.08 -4.83
C PHE A 68 0.62 5.13 -3.81
N VAL A 69 1.07 6.30 -4.28
CA VAL A 69 1.51 7.39 -3.40
C VAL A 69 0.34 7.93 -2.58
N PHE A 70 -0.83 8.19 -3.18
CA PHE A 70 -1.99 8.68 -2.44
C PHE A 70 -2.46 7.69 -1.38
N THR A 71 -2.55 6.41 -1.73
CA THR A 71 -2.92 5.36 -0.77
C THR A 71 -1.89 5.19 0.33
N SER A 72 -0.60 5.33 0.03
CA SER A 72 0.47 5.30 1.05
C SER A 72 0.40 6.49 2.02
N ILE A 73 0.13 7.70 1.53
CA ILE A 73 -0.06 8.89 2.38
C ILE A 73 -1.30 8.74 3.25
N SER A 74 -2.37 8.13 2.72
CA SER A 74 -3.62 7.93 3.45
C SER A 74 -3.46 7.09 4.72
N MET A 75 -2.45 6.20 4.76
CA MET A 75 -2.13 5.39 5.95
C MET A 75 -1.56 6.23 7.11
N GLY A 76 -1.13 7.46 6.86
CA GLY A 76 -0.75 8.41 7.91
C GLY A 76 -1.95 9.05 8.62
N VAL A 77 -3.16 8.91 8.07
CA VAL A 77 -4.39 9.37 8.72
C VAL A 77 -4.74 8.38 9.83
N PRO A 78 -4.99 8.83 11.08
CA PRO A 78 -5.29 7.94 12.19
C PRO A 78 -6.67 7.28 11.98
N SER A 79 -6.67 6.11 11.34
CA SER A 79 -7.85 5.24 11.18
C SER A 79 -7.48 3.77 11.44
N ASN A 80 -8.47 2.97 11.80
CA ASN A 80 -8.27 1.53 11.99
C ASN A 80 -7.90 0.88 10.63
N GLY A 81 -6.63 0.50 10.48
CA GLY A 81 -6.14 -0.22 9.30
C GLY A 81 -6.26 0.54 7.98
N GLY A 82 -6.38 1.88 7.99
CA GLY A 82 -6.54 2.68 6.78
C GLY A 82 -7.95 2.63 6.16
N ILE A 83 -8.92 1.97 6.80
CA ILE A 83 -10.32 1.92 6.35
C ILE A 83 -10.89 3.34 6.34
N GLY A 84 -11.49 3.73 5.22
CA GLY A 84 -11.90 5.08 4.87
C GLY A 84 -10.82 5.75 4.00
N PRO A 85 -9.74 6.31 4.60
CA PRO A 85 -8.73 7.09 3.89
C PRO A 85 -8.16 6.38 2.67
N TYR A 86 -7.88 5.08 2.75
CA TYR A 86 -7.36 4.31 1.61
C TYR A 86 -8.35 4.25 0.44
N GLN A 87 -9.63 3.95 0.69
CA GLN A 87 -10.62 3.85 -0.39
C GLN A 87 -10.80 5.21 -1.08
N TRP A 88 -10.84 6.28 -0.30
CA TRP A 88 -10.95 7.64 -0.80
C TRP A 88 -9.71 8.07 -1.60
N ALA A 89 -8.51 7.74 -1.10
CA ALA A 89 -7.25 8.04 -1.78
C ALA A 89 -7.12 7.28 -3.11
N MET A 90 -7.52 6.01 -3.14
CA MET A 90 -7.53 5.20 -4.36
C MET A 90 -8.56 5.72 -5.37
N MET A 91 -9.77 6.02 -4.92
CA MET A 91 -10.80 6.63 -5.77
C MET A 91 -10.31 7.95 -6.39
N PHE A 92 -9.70 8.81 -5.57
CA PHE A 92 -9.13 10.08 -6.05
C PHE A 92 -8.02 9.86 -7.08
N GLY A 93 -7.09 8.94 -6.81
CA GLY A 93 -6.01 8.60 -7.73
C GLY A 93 -6.52 8.11 -9.09
N ILE A 94 -7.48 7.19 -9.10
CA ILE A 94 -8.07 6.65 -10.34
C ILE A 94 -8.87 7.73 -11.08
N THR A 95 -9.64 8.55 -10.35
CA THR A 95 -10.46 9.62 -10.96
C THR A 95 -9.61 10.70 -11.60
N LEU A 96 -8.38 10.92 -11.15
CA LEU A 96 -7.44 11.84 -11.79
C LEU A 96 -7.07 11.42 -13.22
N PHE A 97 -7.08 10.11 -13.49
CA PHE A 97 -6.74 9.52 -14.79
C PHE A 97 -7.96 8.96 -15.53
N SER A 98 -9.18 9.30 -15.11
CA SER A 98 -10.41 8.81 -15.77
C SER A 98 -10.74 9.54 -17.08
N GLY A 99 -10.06 10.66 -17.35
CA GLY A 99 -10.22 11.42 -18.59
C GLY A 99 -10.03 10.53 -19.82
N GLY A 100 -11.09 10.37 -20.63
CA GLY A 100 -11.04 9.62 -21.88
C GLY A 100 -11.25 8.09 -21.78
N ILE A 101 -11.61 7.55 -20.62
CA ILE A 101 -11.96 6.14 -20.43
C ILE A 101 -13.44 6.03 -20.05
N SER A 102 -14.28 5.65 -21.01
CA SER A 102 -15.72 5.48 -20.78
C SER A 102 -15.97 4.30 -19.84
N GLY A 103 -16.59 4.56 -18.68
CA GLY A 103 -16.91 3.54 -17.68
C GLY A 103 -16.05 3.61 -16.41
N LEU A 104 -14.94 4.36 -16.43
CA LEU A 104 -14.15 4.63 -15.22
C LEU A 104 -14.80 5.73 -14.37
N THR A 105 -15.94 5.40 -13.75
CA THR A 105 -16.69 6.31 -12.90
C THR A 105 -16.13 6.34 -11.48
N ARG A 106 -16.52 7.37 -10.71
CA ARG A 106 -16.20 7.47 -9.28
C ARG A 106 -16.70 6.27 -8.49
N GLU A 107 -17.90 5.78 -8.81
CA GLU A 107 -18.48 4.59 -8.21
C GLU A 107 -17.64 3.34 -8.51
N TYR A 108 -17.23 3.16 -9.76
CA TYR A 108 -16.33 2.06 -10.13
C TYR A 108 -15.01 2.11 -9.35
N ALA A 109 -14.39 3.30 -9.26
CA ALA A 109 -13.15 3.48 -8.53
C ALA A 109 -13.29 3.17 -7.03
N LEU A 110 -14.41 3.54 -6.41
CA LEU A 110 -14.72 3.20 -5.01
C LEU A 110 -14.96 1.70 -4.82
N THR A 111 -15.72 1.06 -5.71
CA THR A 111 -15.95 -0.39 -5.67
C THR A 111 -14.65 -1.16 -5.83
N PHE A 112 -13.79 -0.76 -6.77
CA PHE A 112 -12.47 -1.33 -6.96
C PHE A 112 -11.59 -1.18 -5.71
N ALA A 113 -11.58 0.01 -5.10
CA ALA A 113 -10.81 0.25 -3.88
C ALA A 113 -11.29 -0.59 -2.67
N ASN A 114 -12.61 -0.76 -2.53
CA ASN A 114 -13.20 -1.64 -1.51
C ASN A 114 -12.82 -3.11 -1.75
N MET A 115 -12.91 -3.55 -3.00
CA MET A 115 -12.55 -4.91 -3.37
C MET A 115 -11.07 -5.18 -3.07
N LEU A 116 -10.18 -4.26 -3.46
CA LEU A 116 -8.74 -4.34 -3.17
C LEU A 116 -8.46 -4.51 -1.67
N MET A 117 -9.04 -3.65 -0.84
CA MET A 117 -8.89 -3.70 0.61
C MET A 117 -9.46 -5.00 1.20
N GLY A 118 -10.61 -5.44 0.69
CA GLY A 118 -11.24 -6.70 1.10
C GLY A 118 -10.36 -7.91 0.81
N VAL A 119 -9.84 -8.01 -0.41
CA VAL A 119 -8.92 -9.08 -0.83
C VAL A 119 -7.63 -9.03 -0.03
N GLN A 120 -7.03 -7.85 0.15
CA GLN A 120 -5.82 -7.69 0.96
C GLN A 120 -6.04 -8.18 2.40
N THR A 121 -7.16 -7.80 3.01
CA THR A 121 -7.51 -8.24 4.38
C THR A 121 -7.70 -9.75 4.45
N LEU A 122 -8.38 -10.34 3.47
CA LEU A 122 -8.59 -11.78 3.40
C LEU A 122 -7.26 -12.54 3.28
N VAL A 123 -6.37 -12.07 2.40
CA VAL A 123 -5.03 -12.64 2.23
C VAL A 123 -4.24 -12.55 3.53
N LEU A 124 -4.28 -11.41 4.23
CA LEU A 124 -3.62 -11.24 5.52
C LEU A 124 -4.15 -12.20 6.58
N ILE A 125 -5.48 -12.39 6.65
CA ILE A 125 -6.11 -13.36 7.57
C ILE A 125 -5.63 -14.78 7.25
N ILE A 126 -5.65 -15.18 5.97
CA ILE A 126 -5.20 -16.51 5.54
C ILE A 126 -3.72 -16.71 5.88
N GLN A 127 -2.85 -15.75 5.57
CA GLN A 127 -1.43 -15.82 5.90
C GLN A 127 -1.18 -15.92 7.41
N GLY A 128 -1.96 -15.18 8.21
CA GLY A 128 -1.92 -15.26 9.67
C GLY A 128 -2.29 -16.64 10.18
N LEU A 129 -3.39 -17.22 9.68
CA LEU A 129 -3.84 -18.57 10.04
C LEU A 129 -2.84 -19.65 9.61
N LEU A 130 -2.27 -19.55 8.41
CA LEU A 130 -1.23 -20.46 7.94
C LEU A 130 0.01 -20.39 8.84
N THR A 131 0.46 -19.19 9.18
CA THR A 131 1.60 -18.99 10.09
C THR A 131 1.32 -19.61 11.46
N PHE A 132 0.12 -19.38 12.01
CA PHE A 132 -0.28 -19.98 13.28
C PHE A 132 -0.31 -21.52 13.22
N GLY A 133 -0.87 -22.09 12.14
CA GLY A 133 -0.87 -23.52 11.89
C GLY A 133 0.54 -24.11 11.80
N CYS A 134 1.43 -23.47 11.04
CA CYS A 134 2.83 -23.88 10.92
C CYS A 134 3.56 -23.86 12.26
N ILE A 135 3.34 -22.82 13.09
CA ILE A 135 3.93 -22.73 14.43
C ILE A 135 3.38 -23.83 15.35
N ALA A 136 2.07 -24.07 15.33
CA ALA A 136 1.45 -25.11 16.14
C ALA A 136 1.95 -26.53 15.76
N LEU A 137 2.15 -26.79 14.48
CA LEU A 137 2.74 -28.04 13.97
C LEU A 137 4.23 -28.16 14.27
N SER A 138 4.99 -27.05 14.20
CA SER A 138 6.42 -27.04 14.50
C SER A 138 6.72 -27.30 15.99
N LYS A 139 5.82 -26.89 16.90
CA LYS A 139 5.92 -27.22 18.34
C LYS A 139 5.81 -28.71 18.66
N ARG A 140 5.39 -29.58 17.72
CA ARG A 140 5.41 -31.05 17.90
C ARG A 140 6.78 -31.71 17.64
N HIS A 141 7.81 -30.95 17.29
CA HIS A 141 9.18 -31.43 17.09
C HIS A 141 10.15 -30.94 18.20
N LYS A 142 9.74 -31.08 19.46
CA LYS A 142 10.62 -31.26 20.62
C LYS A 142 9.96 -32.21 21.60
#